data_AF-A0A0Q4JIG2-F1
#
_entry.id   AF-A0A0Q4JIG2-F1
#
_cell.length_a   1.000
_cell.length_b   1.000
_cell.length_c   1.000
_cell.angle_alpha   90.00
_cell.angle_beta   90.00
_cell.angle_gamma   90.00
#
_symmetry.space_group_name_H-M   'P 1'
#
loop_
_entity.id
_entity.type
_entity.pdbx_description
1 polymer ?
#
loop_
_entity_poly.entity_id
_entity_poly.type
_entity_poly.pdbx_seq_one_letter_code
_entity_poly.pdbx_strand_id
1 'polypeptide(L)' 'MGGGAMTTVREAALALLTHHADTLNHRSGQFLGQIAVSATPLSEKQAGWLAKLLERAGLPPLDDGSDA' A
#
# COMPACT_ATOMS: atom_id res chain seq x y z
N MET A 1 -0.26 15.41 -12.17
CA MET A 1 -0.04 13.97 -11.90
C MET A 1 -1.35 13.45 -11.34
N GLY A 2 -2.03 12.56 -12.07
CA GLY A 2 -3.45 12.23 -11.86
C GLY A 2 -3.77 11.71 -10.47
N GLY A 3 -4.75 12.32 -9.80
CA GLY A 3 -5.33 11.85 -8.56
C GLY A 3 -6.35 10.73 -8.84
N GLY A 4 -5.86 9.52 -9.10
CA GLY A 4 -6.64 8.29 -9.14
C GLY A 4 -6.31 7.42 -7.93
N ALA A 5 -7.28 6.65 -7.44
CA ALA A 5 -7.06 5.64 -6.41
C ALA A 5 -5.99 4.63 -6.86
N MET A 6 -5.31 4.00 -5.90
CA MET A 6 -4.33 2.96 -6.22
C MET A 6 -5.05 1.69 -6.65
N THR A 7 -4.73 1.19 -7.84
CA THR A 7 -5.50 0.14 -8.51
C THR A 7 -5.26 -1.23 -7.89
N THR A 8 -4.08 -1.46 -7.28
CA THR A 8 -3.73 -2.76 -6.68
C THR A 8 -2.87 -2.63 -5.42
N VAL A 9 -2.96 -3.62 -4.53
CA VAL A 9 -2.11 -3.75 -3.32
C VAL A 9 -0.62 -3.69 -3.68
N ARG A 10 -0.25 -4.34 -4.78
CA ARG A 10 1.13 -4.37 -5.27
C ARG A 10 1.62 -2.98 -5.67
N GLU A 11 0.81 -2.23 -6.41
CA GLU A 11 1.13 -0.87 -6.84
C GLU A 11 1.35 0.06 -5.64
N ALA A 12 0.42 0.04 -4.68
CA ALA A 12 0.54 0.81 -3.44
C ALA A 12 1.82 0.46 -2.66
N ALA A 13 2.14 -0.82 -2.55
CA ALA A 13 3.34 -1.26 -1.85
C ALA A 13 4.63 -0.82 -2.54
N LEU A 14 4.70 -0.93 -3.87
CA LEU A 14 5.84 -0.49 -4.65
C LEU A 14 6.02 1.03 -4.65
N ALA A 15 4.92 1.79 -4.66
CA ALA A 15 4.97 3.25 -4.55
C ALA A 15 5.60 3.68 -3.22
N LEU A 16 5.17 3.07 -2.10
CA LEU A 16 5.76 3.33 -0.79
C LEU A 16 7.24 2.91 -0.71
N LEU A 17 7.59 1.74 -1.23
CA LEU A 17 8.97 1.25 -1.22
C LEU A 17 9.92 2.05 -2.12
N THR A 18 9.42 2.65 -3.19
CA THR A 18 10.26 3.35 -4.18
C THR A 18 10.38 4.84 -3.86
N HIS A 19 9.30 5.46 -3.39
CA HIS A 19 9.22 6.93 -3.24
C HIS A 19 9.24 7.42 -1.80
N HIS A 20 9.01 6.53 -0.81
CA HIS A 20 8.92 6.90 0.60
C HIS A 20 9.77 6.00 1.52
N ALA A 21 10.77 5.30 0.96
CA ALA A 21 11.59 4.33 1.67
C ALA A 21 12.28 4.89 2.92
N ASP A 22 12.70 6.15 2.87
CA ASP A 22 13.34 6.90 3.96
C ASP A 22 12.43 7.07 5.19
N THR A 23 11.11 7.03 5.00
CA THR A 23 10.12 7.19 6.08
C THR A 23 9.63 5.86 6.67
N LEU A 24 10.07 4.73 6.10
CA LEU A 24 9.65 3.39 6.51
C LEU A 24 10.54 2.85 7.61
N ASN A 25 9.93 2.37 8.68
CA ASN A 25 10.63 1.52 9.63
C ASN A 25 10.80 0.10 9.07
N HIS A 26 11.70 -0.68 9.68
CA HIS A 26 12.02 -2.03 9.24
C HIS A 26 10.79 -2.94 9.06
N ARG A 27 9.83 -2.89 10.00
CA ARG A 27 8.60 -3.69 9.92
C ARG A 27 7.70 -3.30 8.74
N SER A 28 7.60 -2.00 8.47
CA SER A 28 6.82 -1.49 7.35
C SER A 28 7.45 -1.89 6.02
N GLY A 29 8.78 -1.78 5.90
CA GLY A 29 9.51 -2.24 4.73
C GLY A 29 9.34 -3.75 4.47
N GLN A 30 9.45 -4.58 5.52
CA GLN A 30 9.23 -6.03 5.41
C GLN A 30 7.81 -6.36 4.94
N PHE A 31 6.80 -5.75 5.57
CA PHE A 31 5.40 -5.95 5.19
C PHE A 31 5.13 -5.56 3.74
N LEU A 32 5.59 -4.37 3.32
CA LEU A 32 5.40 -3.87 1.96
C LEU A 32 6.12 -4.75 0.93
N GLY A 33 7.34 -5.19 1.23
CA GLY A 33 8.09 -6.10 0.35
C GLY A 33 7.37 -7.43 0.14
N GLN A 34 6.77 -7.99 1.20
CA GLN A 34 6.00 -9.22 1.12
C GLN A 34 4.75 -9.05 0.24
N ILE A 35 3.94 -8.01 0.47
CA ILE A 35 2.69 -7.83 -0.27
C ILE A 35 2.91 -7.35 -1.72
N ALA A 36 4.07 -6.78 -2.03
CA ALA A 36 4.44 -6.42 -3.40
C ALA A 36 4.68 -7.63 -4.31
N VAL A 37 4.97 -8.81 -3.74
CA VAL A 37 5.26 -10.04 -4.49
C VAL A 37 4.30 -11.18 -4.20
N SER A 38 3.48 -11.07 -3.15
CA SER A 38 2.48 -12.07 -2.77
C SER A 38 1.14 -11.83 -3.45
N ALA A 39 0.52 -12.88 -3.98
CA ALA A 39 -0.85 -12.86 -4.48
C ALA A 39 -1.90 -13.15 -3.39
N THR A 40 -1.46 -13.34 -2.13
CA THR A 40 -2.37 -13.63 -1.03
C THR A 40 -3.20 -12.40 -0.69
N PRO A 41 -4.54 -12.51 -0.60
CA PRO A 41 -5.39 -11.40 -0.16
C PRO A 41 -4.97 -10.89 1.23
N LEU A 42 -5.04 -9.57 1.43
CA LEU A 42 -4.76 -8.98 2.73
C LEU A 42 -5.86 -9.34 3.73
N SER A 43 -5.47 -9.64 4.97
CA SER A 43 -6.42 -9.59 6.08
C SER A 43 -6.89 -8.14 6.30
N GLU A 44 -8.07 -7.95 6.89
CA GLU A 44 -8.62 -6.63 7.22
C GLU A 44 -7.64 -5.76 8.01
N LYS A 45 -6.91 -6.35 8.96
CA LYS A 45 -5.87 -5.66 9.73
C LYS A 45 -4.71 -5.19 8.85
N GLN A 46 -4.29 -6.00 7.88
CA GLN A 46 -3.22 -5.64 6.94
C GLN A 46 -3.69 -4.57 5.96
N ALA A 47 -4.93 -4.65 5.47
CA ALA A 47 -5.52 -3.61 4.61
C ALA A 47 -5.61 -2.27 5.35
N GLY A 48 -6.11 -2.27 6.59
CA GLY A 48 -6.15 -1.06 7.43
C GLY A 48 -4.75 -0.53 7.78
N TRP A 49 -3.75 -1.41 7.91
CA TRP A 49 -2.36 -0.98 8.08
C TRP A 49 -1.79 -0.33 6.82
N LEU A 50 -2.03 -0.91 5.64
CA LEU A 50 -1.61 -0.34 4.36
C LEU A 50 -2.24 1.03 4.12
N ALA A 51 -3.55 1.18 4.41
CA ALA A 51 -4.25 2.46 4.28
C ALA A 51 -3.59 3.57 5.11
N LYS A 52 -3.20 3.29 6.36
CA LYS A 52 -2.49 4.24 7.22
C LYS A 52 -1.12 4.62 6.68
N LEU A 53 -0.41 3.68 6.04
CA LEU A 53 0.88 3.97 5.42
C LEU A 53 0.72 4.89 4.22
N LEU A 54 -0.31 4.69 3.38
CA LEU A 54 -0.63 5.54 2.25
C LEU A 54 -1.03 6.95 2.70
N GLU A 55 -1.92 7.06 3.70
CA GLU A 55 -2.34 8.33 4.29
C GLU A 55 -1.13 9.12 4.81
N ARG A 56 -0.25 8.47 5.57
CA ARG A 56 0.97 9.09 6.11
C ARG A 56 1.94 9.55 5.01
N ALA A 57 1.97 8.86 3.88
CA ALA A 57 2.79 9.22 2.72
C ALA A 57 2.12 10.27 1.82
N GLY A 58 0.86 10.65 2.09
CA GLY A 58 0.07 11.53 1.22
C GLY A 58 -0.30 10.90 -0.13
N LEU A 59 -0.28 9.56 -0.21
CA LEU A 59 -0.62 8.81 -1.42
C LEU A 59 -2.13 8.56 -1.51
N PRO A 60 -2.68 8.38 -2.73
CA PRO A 60 -4.07 8.01 -2.91
C PRO A 60 -4.41 6.73 -2.15
N PRO A 61 -5.64 6.61 -1.60
CA PRO A 61 -6.07 5.38 -0.97
C PRO A 61 -6.09 4.23 -1.99
N LEU A 62 -6.01 3.00 -1.47
CA LEU A 62 -6.28 1.83 -2.28
C LEU A 62 -7.74 1.88 -2.73
N ASP A 63 -7.97 1.66 -4.03
CA ASP A 63 -9.33 1.42 -4.50
C ASP A 63 -9.82 0.16 -3.80
N ASP A 64 -10.98 0.22 -3.16
CA ASP A 64 -11.50 -0.89 -2.37
C ASP A 64 -11.99 -2.04 -3.24
N GLY A 65 -11.98 -1.86 -4.57
CA GLY A 65 -12.47 -2.84 -5.53
C GLY A 65 -13.91 -3.25 -5.24
N SER A 66 -14.67 -2.43 -4.50
CA SER A 66 -16.10 -2.63 -4.26
C SER A 66 -16.90 -2.16 -5.49
N ASP A 67 -16.56 -2.74 -6.64
CA ASP A 67 -17.51 -2.79 -7.74
C ASP A 67 -18.59 -3.82 -7.39
N ALA A 68 -19.84 -3.40 -7.58
CA ALA A 68 -21.09 -4.02 -7.19
C ALA A 68 -21.37 -5.44 -7.76
#